data_AF-A0A150G1C1-F1
#
_entry.id   AF-A0A150G1C1-F1
#
_cell.length_a   1.000
_cell.length_b   1.000
_cell.length_c   1.000
_cell.angle_alpha   90.00
_cell.angle_beta   90.00
_cell.angle_gamma   90.00
#
_symmetry.space_group_name_H-M   'P 1'
#
loop_
_entity.id
_entity.type
_entity.pdbx_description
1 polymer ?
#
loop_
_entity_poly.entity_id
_entity_poly.type
_entity_poly.pdbx_seq_one_letter_code
_entity_poly.pdbx_strand_id
1 'polypeptide(L)'
;MVTAVAGPDADLTVFDGHELHVVPAASTLTFEHTYTWFGHQRRLRVTANPNVTLSRSHVPWHCQRARIVVLGPLTQHELDAASFLEYDGLWNQLYRGRQYIGLMAQGFQRRLAPDGRVLPLQTPSPQLLAGLGRWRRVSLFLSDVETDTWSEDWLGLVVGSAQRVLITRGSQGATEYNDTGVHTIGIVPVDKVRDTNGAGDTFATGYMLALARGFRDPGNHASWAASRAVMQGQACKPQCAGDLIEGHVAHWGLADRAGAALRGLVEVVHGAVDLTLRDGLAALVHLRGLPRGALWKVLAAPPSSNALAPLPPGGADAGVDPTEWTVERSGVS
;
A
#
# COMPACT_ATOMS: atom_id res chain seq x y z
N MET A 1 -13.79 2.94 7.73
CA MET A 1 -13.82 1.47 7.86
C MET A 1 -12.41 0.96 8.00
N VAL A 2 -12.20 -0.04 8.87
CA VAL A 2 -10.97 -0.80 9.03
C VAL A 2 -11.24 -2.24 8.58
N THR A 3 -10.35 -2.82 7.78
CA THR A 3 -10.35 -4.27 7.51
C THR A 3 -9.11 -4.87 8.14
N ALA A 4 -9.30 -5.84 9.03
CA ALA A 4 -8.22 -6.47 9.78
C ALA A 4 -8.36 -7.99 9.79
N VAL A 5 -7.23 -8.69 9.81
CA VAL A 5 -7.18 -10.12 10.07
C VAL A 5 -7.03 -10.32 11.56
N ALA A 6 -7.94 -11.09 12.19
CA ALA A 6 -7.89 -11.31 13.63
C ALA A 6 -8.29 -12.74 14.01
N GLY A 7 -7.62 -13.27 15.02
CA GLY A 7 -8.02 -14.48 15.72
C GLY A 7 -9.06 -14.20 16.82
N PRO A 8 -9.60 -15.25 17.44
CA PRO A 8 -10.58 -15.12 18.52
C PRO A 8 -10.00 -14.49 19.80
N ASP A 9 -8.68 -14.36 19.88
CA ASP A 9 -7.91 -13.80 20.98
C ASP A 9 -7.68 -12.28 20.87
N ALA A 10 -8.05 -11.65 19.75
CA ALA A 10 -7.84 -10.22 19.53
C ALA A 10 -8.75 -9.35 20.41
N ASP A 11 -8.15 -8.37 21.09
CA ASP A 11 -8.90 -7.24 21.65
C ASP A 11 -9.20 -6.22 20.54
N LEU A 12 -10.48 -6.14 20.16
CA LEU A 12 -10.96 -5.28 19.08
C LEU A 12 -11.57 -3.95 19.57
N THR A 13 -11.60 -3.71 20.88
CA THR A 13 -12.18 -2.48 21.47
C THR A 13 -11.44 -1.21 21.02
N VAL A 14 -10.19 -1.35 20.58
CA VAL A 14 -9.41 -0.26 19.99
C VAL A 14 -10.06 0.34 18.73
N PHE A 15 -10.97 -0.38 18.09
CA PHE A 15 -11.72 0.07 16.91
C PHE A 15 -13.11 0.62 17.24
N ASP A 16 -13.47 0.78 18.52
CA ASP A 16 -14.75 1.36 18.92
C ASP A 16 -14.93 2.74 18.27
N GLY A 17 -16.10 2.96 17.65
CA GLY A 17 -16.39 4.16 16.86
C GLY A 17 -16.00 4.07 15.38
N HIS A 18 -15.37 2.97 14.94
CA HIS A 18 -15.08 2.70 13.54
C HIS A 18 -15.90 1.51 13.00
N GLU A 19 -16.31 1.60 11.74
CA GLU A 19 -16.80 0.42 11.01
C GLU A 19 -15.65 -0.58 10.85
N LEU A 20 -15.76 -1.76 11.47
CA LEU A 20 -14.75 -2.81 11.45
C LEU A 20 -15.24 -4.02 10.65
N HIS A 21 -14.42 -4.47 9.70
CA HIS A 21 -14.62 -5.74 9.00
C HIS A 21 -13.48 -6.70 9.36
N VAL A 22 -13.81 -7.78 10.06
CA VAL A 22 -12.83 -8.78 10.49
C VAL A 22 -12.79 -9.94 9.51
N VAL A 23 -11.60 -10.24 9.03
CA VAL A 23 -11.30 -11.48 8.31
C VAL A 23 -10.80 -12.50 9.34
N PRO A 24 -11.53 -13.60 9.57
CA PRO A 24 -11.17 -14.54 10.62
C PRO A 24 -9.87 -15.29 10.30
N ALA A 25 -9.02 -15.46 11.31
CA ALA A 25 -7.81 -16.28 11.25
C ALA A 25 -7.69 -17.17 12.50
N ALA A 26 -6.78 -18.15 12.46
CA ALA A 26 -6.54 -19.02 13.61
C ALA A 26 -5.89 -18.29 14.80
N SER A 27 -5.13 -17.24 14.53
CA SER A 27 -4.44 -16.42 15.52
C SER A 27 -4.24 -15.00 15.03
N THR A 28 -4.09 -14.07 15.96
CA THR A 28 -3.80 -12.67 15.68
C THR A 28 -2.29 -12.45 15.58
N LEU A 29 -1.85 -11.65 14.59
CA LEU A 29 -0.43 -11.28 14.47
C LEU A 29 0.03 -10.60 15.75
N THR A 30 0.97 -11.21 16.45
CA THR A 30 1.41 -10.74 17.77
C THR A 30 2.90 -10.50 17.77
N PHE A 31 3.29 -9.30 18.21
CA PHE A 31 4.67 -8.91 18.43
C PHE A 31 4.96 -8.82 19.93
N GLU A 32 6.03 -9.48 20.36
CA GLU A 32 6.60 -9.30 21.68
C GLU A 32 7.70 -8.23 21.61
N HIS A 33 7.64 -7.27 22.53
CA HIS A 33 8.66 -6.24 22.68
C HIS A 33 9.50 -6.55 23.91
N THR A 34 10.78 -6.83 23.71
CA THR A 34 11.74 -6.92 24.82
C THR A 34 12.57 -5.64 24.88
N TYR A 35 12.55 -4.97 26.03
CA TYR A 35 13.39 -3.82 26.36
C TYR A 35 14.55 -4.29 27.24
N THR A 36 15.79 -4.02 26.86
CA THR A 36 16.95 -4.33 27.70
C THR A 36 17.32 -3.12 28.57
N TRP A 37 17.61 -3.37 29.85
CA TRP A 37 17.83 -2.31 30.85
C TRP A 37 19.05 -1.41 30.55
N PHE A 38 20.03 -1.92 29.78
CA PHE A 38 21.27 -1.21 29.41
C PHE A 38 21.34 -0.76 27.95
N GLY A 39 20.28 -0.87 27.16
CA GLY A 39 20.32 -0.47 25.76
C GLY A 39 18.98 0.02 25.25
N HIS A 40 19.00 1.08 24.45
CA HIS A 40 17.87 1.53 23.63
C HIS A 40 17.45 0.51 22.55
N GLN A 41 17.88 -0.75 22.64
CA GLN A 41 17.61 -1.79 21.67
C GLN A 41 16.31 -2.50 22.02
N ARG A 42 15.22 -2.04 21.40
CA ARG A 42 13.97 -2.77 21.30
C ARG A 42 14.19 -4.00 20.43
N ARG A 43 13.98 -5.19 20.98
CA ARG A 43 13.89 -6.42 20.18
C ARG A 43 12.42 -6.73 19.92
N LEU A 44 12.11 -6.95 18.66
CA LEU A 44 10.79 -7.39 18.22
C LEU A 44 10.86 -8.86 17.83
N ARG A 45 9.93 -9.64 18.37
CA ARG A 45 9.76 -11.05 18.03
C ARG A 45 8.32 -11.30 17.64
N VAL A 46 8.08 -11.99 16.54
CA VAL A 46 6.74 -12.47 16.19
C VAL A 46 6.45 -13.75 16.97
N THR A 47 5.35 -13.77 17.71
CA THR A 47 4.92 -14.92 18.54
C THR A 47 3.73 -15.66 17.95
N ALA A 48 2.93 -14.99 17.09
CA ALA A 48 1.84 -15.58 16.33
C ALA A 48 1.72 -14.88 14.98
N ASN A 49 1.42 -15.62 13.92
CA ASN A 49 1.25 -15.10 12.55
C ASN A 49 -0.04 -15.66 11.96
N PRO A 50 -0.95 -14.84 11.42
CA PRO A 50 -2.16 -15.33 10.79
C PRO A 50 -1.86 -16.18 9.55
N ASN A 51 -2.76 -17.11 9.28
CA ASN A 51 -2.73 -17.96 8.08
C ASN A 51 -3.40 -17.32 6.86
N VAL A 52 -3.70 -16.02 6.92
CA VAL A 52 -4.42 -15.29 5.89
C VAL A 52 -3.59 -14.09 5.45
N THR A 53 -3.33 -14.01 4.14
CA THR A 53 -2.82 -12.80 3.50
C THR A 53 -4.01 -11.93 3.10
N LEU A 54 -4.14 -10.77 3.74
CA LEU A 54 -5.18 -9.81 3.41
C LEU A 54 -4.98 -9.30 1.98
N SER A 55 -6.08 -9.17 1.26
CA SER A 55 -6.08 -8.69 -0.12
C SER A 55 -7.34 -7.89 -0.35
N ARG A 56 -7.44 -7.24 -1.51
CA ARG A 56 -8.62 -6.43 -1.84
C ARG A 56 -9.93 -7.21 -1.83
N SER A 57 -9.94 -8.50 -2.18
CA SER A 57 -11.17 -9.31 -2.20
C SER A 57 -11.79 -9.47 -0.81
N HIS A 58 -10.98 -9.31 0.24
CA HIS A 58 -11.42 -9.32 1.62
C HIS A 58 -12.04 -7.99 2.08
N VAL A 59 -11.93 -6.92 1.28
CA VAL A 59 -12.52 -5.63 1.61
C VAL A 59 -13.98 -5.61 1.12
N PRO A 60 -14.94 -5.24 1.97
CA PRO A 60 -16.33 -5.08 1.59
C PRO A 60 -16.51 -4.20 0.34
N TRP A 61 -17.40 -4.63 -0.56
CA TRP A 61 -17.58 -4.01 -1.89
C TRP A 61 -17.84 -2.51 -1.83
N HIS A 62 -18.65 -2.03 -0.87
CA HIS A 62 -18.96 -0.61 -0.72
C HIS A 62 -17.72 0.23 -0.37
N CYS A 63 -16.73 -0.37 0.28
CA CYS A 63 -15.49 0.29 0.66
C CYS A 63 -14.34 0.08 -0.33
N GLN A 64 -14.44 -0.87 -1.25
CA GLN A 64 -13.49 -1.01 -2.35
C GLN A 64 -13.38 0.28 -3.20
N ARG A 65 -14.41 1.14 -3.17
CA ARG A 65 -14.45 2.44 -3.84
C ARG A 65 -14.07 3.63 -2.95
N ALA A 66 -13.50 3.37 -1.76
CA ALA A 66 -13.07 4.43 -0.86
C ALA A 66 -12.11 5.41 -1.57
N ARG A 67 -12.28 6.71 -1.34
CA ARG A 67 -11.43 7.75 -1.96
C ARG A 67 -9.99 7.70 -1.47
N ILE A 68 -9.78 7.21 -0.25
CA ILE A 68 -8.50 7.06 0.41
C ILE A 68 -8.41 5.62 0.90
N VAL A 69 -7.29 4.95 0.58
CA VAL A 69 -6.95 3.62 1.06
C VAL A 69 -5.58 3.72 1.71
N VAL A 70 -5.47 3.28 2.96
CA VAL A 70 -4.19 3.20 3.67
C VAL A 70 -3.91 1.73 3.93
N LEU A 71 -2.75 1.27 3.47
CA LEU A 71 -2.28 -0.10 3.56
C LEU A 71 -1.13 -0.16 4.57
N GLY A 72 -1.29 -0.95 5.63
CA GLY A 72 -0.35 -1.02 6.74
C GLY A 72 0.11 -2.44 7.05
N PRO A 73 0.89 -3.10 6.17
CA PRO A 73 1.48 -4.39 6.50
C PRO A 73 2.45 -4.27 7.68
N LEU A 74 2.41 -5.21 8.61
CA LEU A 74 3.39 -5.35 9.69
C LEU A 74 4.45 -6.41 9.35
N THR A 75 4.15 -7.34 8.44
CA THR A 75 5.10 -8.33 7.86
C THR A 75 4.90 -8.49 6.35
N GLN A 76 5.82 -9.21 5.69
CA GLN A 76 5.77 -9.47 4.24
C GLN A 76 4.56 -10.27 3.75
N HIS A 77 4.00 -11.14 4.59
CA HIS A 77 2.99 -12.10 4.17
C HIS A 77 1.58 -11.74 4.64
N GLU A 78 1.43 -10.62 5.32
CA GLU A 78 0.16 -10.19 5.90
C GLU A 78 -0.76 -9.51 4.88
N LEU A 79 -0.19 -8.84 3.88
CA LEU A 79 -0.95 -8.05 2.91
C LEU A 79 -0.42 -8.23 1.50
N ASP A 80 -1.30 -8.55 0.57
CA ASP A 80 -1.07 -8.41 -0.86
C ASP A 80 -1.44 -7.00 -1.30
N ALA A 81 -0.46 -6.09 -1.26
CA ALA A 81 -0.65 -4.71 -1.70
C ALA A 81 -0.91 -4.59 -3.21
N ALA A 82 -0.40 -5.53 -4.02
CA ALA A 82 -0.58 -5.48 -5.48
C ALA A 82 -2.05 -5.65 -5.86
N SER A 83 -2.81 -6.49 -5.15
CA SER A 83 -4.27 -6.66 -5.35
C SER A 83 -5.07 -5.35 -5.24
N PHE A 84 -4.55 -4.34 -4.54
CA PHE A 84 -5.19 -3.03 -4.44
C PHE A 84 -4.92 -2.12 -5.64
N LEU A 85 -3.95 -2.50 -6.47
CA LEU A 85 -3.49 -1.77 -7.65
C LEU A 85 -3.94 -2.39 -8.97
N GLU A 86 -4.38 -3.66 -8.97
CA GLU A 86 -4.72 -4.49 -10.15
C GLU A 86 -5.91 -4.01 -11.02
N TYR A 87 -6.41 -2.79 -10.85
CA TYR A 87 -7.43 -2.21 -11.72
C TYR A 87 -6.83 -1.25 -12.76
N ASP A 88 -6.15 -1.85 -13.73
CA ASP A 88 -5.46 -1.20 -14.86
C ASP A 88 -6.26 -1.25 -16.18
N GLY A 89 -7.60 -1.28 -16.07
CA GLY A 89 -8.46 -1.13 -17.24
C GLY A 89 -8.85 0.33 -17.45
N LEU A 90 -8.75 0.83 -18.69
CA LEU A 90 -9.16 2.18 -19.11
C LEU A 90 -10.55 2.56 -18.53
N TRP A 91 -11.49 1.62 -18.55
CA TRP A 91 -12.84 1.79 -18.03
C TRP A 91 -12.89 1.97 -16.50
N ASN A 92 -12.10 1.20 -15.75
CA ASN A 92 -12.05 1.37 -14.29
C ASN A 92 -11.44 2.71 -13.91
N GLN A 93 -10.47 3.20 -14.69
CA GLN A 93 -9.85 4.50 -14.47
C GLN A 93 -10.81 5.67 -14.74
N LEU A 94 -11.63 5.57 -15.79
CA LEU A 94 -12.67 6.57 -16.11
C LEU A 94 -13.82 6.59 -15.11
N TYR A 95 -14.33 5.42 -14.69
CA TYR A 95 -15.54 5.34 -13.86
C TYR A 95 -15.32 5.40 -12.34
N ARG A 96 -14.13 5.05 -11.83
CA ARG A 96 -13.88 4.96 -10.38
C ARG A 96 -13.28 6.21 -9.75
N GLY A 97 -12.87 7.20 -10.55
CA GLY A 97 -12.17 8.39 -10.06
C GLY A 97 -10.79 8.07 -9.48
N ARG A 98 -10.05 9.10 -9.07
CA ARG A 98 -8.70 8.94 -8.51
C ARG A 98 -8.80 8.54 -7.03
N GLN A 99 -8.45 7.29 -6.71
CA GLN A 99 -8.20 6.84 -5.32
C GLN A 99 -6.79 7.28 -4.90
N TYR A 100 -6.65 7.80 -3.67
CA TYR A 100 -5.37 8.02 -3.03
C TYR A 100 -4.99 6.75 -2.26
N ILE A 101 -3.92 6.09 -2.69
CA ILE A 101 -3.43 4.85 -2.06
C ILE A 101 -2.15 5.18 -1.32
N GLY A 102 -2.17 5.05 0.00
CA GLY A 102 -1.02 5.16 0.89
C GLY A 102 -0.53 3.78 1.28
N LEU A 103 0.77 3.51 1.12
CA LEU A 103 1.39 2.24 1.52
C LEU A 103 2.45 2.50 2.59
N MET A 104 2.19 2.05 3.81
CA MET A 104 3.14 2.06 4.93
C MET A 104 4.00 0.81 4.83
N ALA A 105 5.06 0.87 4.02
CA ALA A 105 5.77 -0.32 3.56
C ALA A 105 6.82 -0.86 4.55
N GLN A 106 6.84 -0.33 5.77
CA GLN A 106 7.78 -0.77 6.80
C GLN A 106 7.68 -2.29 7.06
N GLY A 107 6.48 -2.86 7.13
CA GLY A 107 6.31 -4.31 7.34
C GLY A 107 6.87 -5.17 6.21
N PHE A 108 6.88 -4.66 4.98
CA PHE A 108 7.46 -5.36 3.83
C PHE A 108 8.99 -5.40 3.86
N GLN A 109 9.64 -4.47 4.57
CA GLN A 109 11.10 -4.45 4.74
C GLN A 109 11.58 -5.23 5.96
N ARG A 110 10.72 -6.07 6.53
CA ARG A 110 11.05 -6.96 7.65
C ARG A 110 11.20 -8.40 7.19
N ARG A 111 12.31 -9.03 7.58
CA ARG A 111 12.53 -10.47 7.52
C ARG A 111 12.37 -11.05 8.92
N LEU A 112 11.74 -12.23 9.01
CA LEU A 112 11.71 -13.01 10.24
C LEU A 112 12.87 -13.99 10.25
N ALA A 113 13.71 -13.94 11.29
CA ALA A 113 14.71 -14.95 11.57
C ALA A 113 14.05 -16.25 12.07
N PRO A 114 14.74 -17.41 12.05
CA PRO A 114 14.16 -18.68 12.52
C PRO A 114 13.68 -18.66 13.98
N ASP A 115 14.25 -17.79 14.82
CA ASP A 115 13.84 -17.61 16.22
C ASP A 115 12.69 -16.61 16.39
N GLY A 116 12.14 -16.08 15.28
CA GLY A 116 11.06 -15.09 15.24
C GLY A 116 11.53 -13.64 15.35
N ARG A 117 12.84 -13.37 15.43
CA ARG A 117 13.35 -11.97 15.46
C ARG A 117 13.07 -11.25 14.16
N VAL A 118 12.69 -9.98 14.27
CA VAL A 118 12.51 -9.08 13.14
C VAL A 118 13.86 -8.46 12.75
N LEU A 119 14.27 -8.64 11.50
CA LEU A 119 15.49 -8.09 10.92
C LEU A 119 15.15 -7.20 9.71
N PRO A 120 15.85 -6.08 9.50
CA PRO A 120 15.65 -5.27 8.30
C PRO A 120 16.18 -5.97 7.05
N LEU A 121 15.58 -5.69 5.90
CA LEU A 121 16.12 -6.05 4.60
C LEU A 121 17.09 -5.00 4.09
N GLN A 122 18.10 -5.46 3.36
CA GLN A 122 19.12 -4.58 2.75
C GLN A 122 18.71 -4.04 1.39
N THR A 123 17.69 -4.64 0.77
CA THR A 123 17.16 -4.24 -0.53
C THR A 123 15.63 -4.22 -0.47
N PRO A 124 14.97 -3.43 -1.33
CA PRO A 124 13.52 -3.43 -1.42
C PRO A 124 12.97 -4.84 -1.64
N SER A 125 12.10 -5.30 -0.74
CA SER A 125 11.43 -6.60 -0.89
C SER A 125 10.58 -6.71 -2.17
N PRO A 126 10.39 -7.93 -2.70
CA PRO A 126 9.48 -8.17 -3.83
C PRO A 126 8.06 -7.66 -3.59
N GLN A 127 7.54 -7.79 -2.36
CA GLN A 127 6.21 -7.33 -1.99
C GLN A 127 6.10 -5.80 -2.02
N LEU A 128 7.14 -5.08 -1.59
CA LEU A 128 7.19 -3.63 -1.74
C LEU A 128 7.15 -3.25 -3.22
N LEU A 129 8.01 -3.85 -4.05
CA LEU A 129 8.09 -3.53 -5.47
C LEU A 129 6.77 -3.83 -6.20
N ALA A 130 6.14 -4.98 -5.90
CA ALA A 130 4.82 -5.32 -6.43
C ALA A 130 3.76 -4.29 -5.98
N GLY A 131 3.82 -3.85 -4.72
CA GLY A 131 2.97 -2.82 -4.14
C GLY A 131 3.22 -1.39 -4.62
N LEU A 132 4.20 -1.13 -5.50
CA LEU A 132 4.32 0.16 -6.20
C LEU A 132 3.48 0.19 -7.48
N GLY A 133 3.20 -0.98 -8.06
CA GLY A 133 2.46 -1.15 -9.30
C GLY A 133 3.18 -0.52 -10.50
N ARG A 134 2.48 -0.49 -11.65
CA ARG A 134 3.07 -0.02 -12.92
C ARG A 134 2.92 1.49 -13.16
N TRP A 135 2.01 2.15 -12.46
CA TRP A 135 1.52 3.49 -12.83
C TRP A 135 1.93 4.62 -11.88
N ARG A 136 2.88 4.40 -10.96
CA ARG A 136 3.33 5.41 -10.00
C ARG A 136 2.18 6.13 -9.28
N ARG A 137 1.22 5.37 -8.73
CA ARG A 137 -0.01 5.92 -8.10
C ARG A 137 -0.01 5.88 -6.58
N VAL A 138 1.03 5.29 -5.99
CA VAL A 138 1.12 5.04 -4.56
C VAL A 138 1.89 6.16 -3.88
N SER A 139 1.38 6.62 -2.74
CA SER A 139 2.14 7.40 -1.77
C SER A 139 2.79 6.43 -0.79
N LEU A 140 4.09 6.25 -0.92
CA LEU A 140 4.87 5.29 -0.14
C LEU A 140 5.39 5.95 1.14
N PHE A 141 5.26 5.26 2.27
CA PHE A 141 5.78 5.69 3.57
C PHE A 141 6.77 4.65 4.09
N LEU A 142 7.97 5.11 4.42
CA LEU A 142 9.10 4.36 4.97
C LEU A 142 9.75 5.17 6.10
N SER A 143 10.64 4.56 6.88
CA SER A 143 11.57 5.28 7.75
C SER A 143 13.01 5.10 7.30
N ASP A 144 13.88 5.99 7.77
CA ASP A 144 15.33 5.87 7.57
C ASP A 144 15.87 4.53 8.05
N VAL A 145 15.32 3.96 9.12
CA VAL A 145 15.70 2.62 9.61
C VAL A 145 15.58 1.53 8.53
N GLU A 146 14.58 1.64 7.64
CA GLU A 146 14.42 0.68 6.54
C GLU A 146 15.26 1.02 5.30
N THR A 147 15.60 2.29 5.10
CA THR A 147 16.24 2.75 3.86
C THR A 147 17.73 3.04 3.99
N ASP A 148 18.27 3.16 5.21
CA ASP A 148 19.68 3.54 5.47
C ASP A 148 20.68 2.56 4.84
N THR A 149 20.30 1.29 4.70
CA THR A 149 21.13 0.27 4.07
C THR A 149 20.96 0.16 2.55
N TRP A 150 20.04 0.92 1.95
CA TRP A 150 19.80 0.85 0.51
C TRP A 150 20.88 1.62 -0.25
N SER A 151 21.25 1.10 -1.41
CA SER A 151 22.05 1.86 -2.36
C SER A 151 21.20 2.99 -2.98
N GLU A 152 21.88 4.01 -3.50
CA GLU A 152 21.26 5.09 -4.27
C GLU A 152 20.43 4.56 -5.45
N ASP A 153 20.87 3.47 -6.08
CA ASP A 153 20.13 2.82 -7.17
C ASP A 153 18.78 2.26 -6.69
N TRP A 154 18.75 1.61 -5.53
CA TRP A 154 17.50 1.09 -4.96
C TRP A 154 16.57 2.20 -4.51
N LEU A 155 17.11 3.23 -3.86
CA LEU A 155 16.33 4.40 -3.49
C LEU A 155 15.76 5.11 -4.72
N GLY A 156 16.58 5.32 -5.75
CA GLY A 156 16.20 5.91 -7.02
C GLY A 156 15.12 5.10 -7.74
N LEU A 157 15.22 3.77 -7.74
CA LEU A 157 14.19 2.88 -8.29
C LEU A 157 12.85 3.06 -7.57
N VAL A 158 12.86 3.06 -6.23
CA VAL A 158 11.64 3.18 -5.42
C VAL A 158 11.00 4.55 -5.58
N VAL A 159 11.80 5.62 -5.50
CA VAL A 159 11.36 7.01 -5.74
C VAL A 159 10.78 7.17 -7.14
N GLY A 160 11.45 6.62 -8.16
CA GLY A 160 10.99 6.65 -9.55
C GLY A 160 9.75 5.79 -9.82
N SER A 161 9.39 4.88 -8.92
CA SER A 161 8.26 3.94 -9.09
C SER A 161 7.01 4.32 -8.29
N ALA A 162 7.09 5.29 -7.38
CA ALA A 162 5.97 5.80 -6.61
C ALA A 162 5.48 7.17 -7.13
N GLN A 163 4.26 7.56 -6.75
CA GLN A 163 3.78 8.94 -6.97
C GLN A 163 4.56 9.90 -6.05
N ARG A 164 4.81 9.45 -4.83
CA ARG A 164 5.63 10.12 -3.84
C ARG A 164 6.17 9.11 -2.85
N VAL A 165 7.33 9.41 -2.28
CA VAL A 165 7.96 8.62 -1.22
C VAL A 165 8.23 9.54 -0.04
N LEU A 166 7.77 9.13 1.14
CA LEU A 166 8.01 9.82 2.39
C LEU A 166 8.88 8.94 3.29
N ILE A 167 10.04 9.48 3.68
CA ILE A 167 10.98 8.82 4.57
C ILE A 167 11.02 9.59 5.89
N THR A 168 10.46 9.03 6.95
CA THR A 168 10.49 9.62 8.29
C THR A 168 11.84 9.37 8.97
N ARG A 169 12.36 10.36 9.68
CA ARG A 169 13.68 10.36 10.34
C ARG A 169 13.57 10.70 11.83
N GLY A 170 12.51 10.22 12.47
CA GLY A 170 12.22 10.51 13.88
C GLY A 170 12.25 12.00 14.22
N SER A 171 13.16 12.41 15.10
CA SER A 171 13.33 13.80 15.54
C SER A 171 13.88 14.75 14.47
N GLN A 172 14.32 14.23 13.32
CA GLN A 172 14.76 15.03 12.17
C GLN A 172 13.63 15.30 11.16
N GLY A 173 12.41 14.89 11.45
CA GLY A 173 11.24 15.13 10.61
C GLY A 173 11.13 14.08 9.51
N ALA A 174 10.88 14.49 8.27
CA ALA A 174 10.81 13.59 7.12
C ALA A 174 11.36 14.23 5.85
N THR A 175 11.64 13.39 4.86
CA THR A 175 11.93 13.80 3.47
C THR A 175 10.80 13.31 2.58
N GLU A 176 10.25 14.19 1.75
CA GLU A 176 9.32 13.83 0.69
C GLU A 176 10.02 13.92 -0.67
N TYR A 177 9.92 12.84 -1.44
CA TYR A 177 10.26 12.80 -2.86
C TYR A 177 8.96 12.79 -3.66
N ASN A 178 8.77 13.73 -4.56
CA ASN A 178 7.62 13.78 -5.46
C ASN A 178 8.01 14.39 -6.82
N ASP A 179 7.04 14.57 -7.71
CA ASP A 179 7.30 15.08 -9.06
C ASP A 179 7.83 16.53 -9.10
N THR A 180 7.77 17.29 -8.00
CA THR A 180 8.34 18.64 -7.90
C THR A 180 9.73 18.67 -7.26
N GLY A 181 10.24 17.51 -6.81
CA GLY A 181 11.60 17.36 -6.30
C GLY A 181 11.64 16.75 -4.90
N VAL A 182 12.67 17.15 -4.13
CA VAL A 182 12.94 16.68 -2.77
C VAL A 182 12.59 17.80 -1.79
N HIS A 183 11.72 17.50 -0.83
CA HIS A 183 11.21 18.45 0.16
C HIS A 183 11.52 17.95 1.56
N THR A 184 11.91 18.87 2.44
CA THR A 184 12.10 18.56 3.87
C THR A 184 10.84 18.93 4.63
N ILE A 185 10.34 17.99 5.43
CA ILE A 185 9.22 18.20 6.35
C ILE A 185 9.81 18.31 7.76
N GLY A 186 9.69 19.50 8.35
CA GLY A 186 10.18 19.77 9.70
C GLY A 186 9.36 19.05 10.78
N ILE A 187 9.94 18.93 11.98
CA ILE A 187 9.20 18.48 13.16
C ILE A 187 8.34 19.60 13.73
N VAL A 188 7.25 19.21 14.41
CA VAL A 188 6.59 20.07 15.38
C VAL A 188 7.18 19.76 16.77
N PRO A 189 7.84 20.72 17.43
CA PRO A 189 8.45 20.49 18.74
C PRO A 189 7.38 20.20 19.80
N VAL A 190 7.77 19.35 20.77
CA VAL A 190 6.94 18.98 21.92
C VAL A 190 7.77 19.03 23.18
N ASP A 191 7.14 19.39 24.30
CA ASP A 191 7.84 19.54 25.58
C ASP A 191 8.36 18.20 26.12
N LYS A 192 7.62 17.12 25.85
CA LYS A 192 7.97 15.78 26.33
C LYS A 192 7.51 14.69 25.38
N VAL A 193 8.49 13.91 24.89
CA VAL A 193 8.24 12.65 24.20
C VAL A 193 7.99 11.56 25.24
N ARG A 194 6.85 10.87 25.13
CA ARG A 194 6.49 9.73 26.00
C ARG A 194 6.74 8.39 25.31
N ASP A 195 6.26 8.23 24.08
CA ASP A 195 6.36 6.98 23.34
C ASP A 195 6.24 7.20 21.83
N THR A 196 7.28 6.81 21.09
CA THR A 196 7.37 7.01 19.64
C THR A 196 6.67 5.94 18.80
N ASN A 197 6.14 4.88 19.42
CA ASN A 197 5.41 3.84 18.70
C ASN A 197 4.19 4.41 17.97
N GLY A 198 3.94 3.97 16.73
CA GLY A 198 2.81 4.44 15.92
C GLY A 198 2.91 5.90 15.44
N ALA A 199 4.02 6.61 15.70
CA ALA A 199 4.21 7.97 15.18
C ALA A 199 4.28 7.99 13.65
N GLY A 200 4.93 6.99 13.04
CA GLY A 200 4.97 6.82 11.58
C GLY A 200 3.59 6.54 10.99
N ASP A 201 2.79 5.67 11.62
CA ASP A 201 1.42 5.36 11.16
C ASP A 201 0.51 6.59 11.28
N THR A 202 0.66 7.35 12.37
CA THR A 202 -0.06 8.61 12.58
C THR A 202 0.35 9.66 11.55
N PHE A 203 1.65 9.77 11.26
CA PHE A 203 2.18 10.65 10.23
C PHE A 203 1.60 10.30 8.86
N ALA A 204 1.69 9.03 8.45
CA ALA A 204 1.20 8.57 7.15
C ALA A 204 -0.32 8.80 7.00
N THR A 205 -1.09 8.47 8.04
CA THR A 205 -2.55 8.70 8.06
C THR A 205 -2.87 10.19 7.97
N GLY A 206 -2.21 11.03 8.77
CA GLY A 206 -2.39 12.49 8.75
C GLY A 206 -2.04 13.09 7.39
N TYR A 207 -0.95 12.63 6.78
CA TYR A 207 -0.54 13.04 5.45
C TYR A 207 -1.59 12.71 4.40
N MET A 208 -2.07 11.45 4.37
CA MET A 208 -3.06 11.00 3.39
C MET A 208 -4.40 11.74 3.51
N LEU A 209 -4.84 12.01 4.74
CA LEU A 209 -6.04 12.81 5.00
C LEU A 209 -5.87 14.26 4.53
N ALA A 210 -4.73 14.89 4.85
CA ALA A 210 -4.44 16.26 4.41
C ALA A 210 -4.32 16.35 2.88
N LEU A 211 -3.67 15.37 2.24
CA LEU A 211 -3.54 15.27 0.80
C LEU A 211 -4.91 15.16 0.11
N ALA A 212 -5.76 14.24 0.58
CA ALA A 212 -7.08 14.04 -0.01
C ALA A 212 -8.02 15.23 0.22
N ARG A 213 -7.78 16.02 1.26
CA ARG A 213 -8.45 17.32 1.51
C ARG A 213 -7.87 18.47 0.68
N GLY A 214 -6.79 18.24 -0.06
CA GLY A 214 -6.15 19.25 -0.89
C GLY A 214 -5.37 20.28 -0.09
N PHE A 215 -4.81 19.93 1.06
CA PHE A 215 -3.97 20.89 1.79
C PHE A 215 -2.73 21.23 0.98
N ARG A 216 -2.29 22.50 1.04
CA ARG A 216 -1.07 22.95 0.35
C ARG A 216 0.19 22.29 0.92
N ASP A 217 0.19 22.06 2.22
CA ASP A 217 1.28 21.42 2.96
C ASP A 217 0.75 20.25 3.79
N PRO A 218 0.58 19.06 3.18
CA PRO A 218 0.17 17.86 3.90
C PRO A 218 1.26 17.37 4.86
N GLY A 219 2.53 17.69 4.61
CA GLY A 219 3.67 17.30 5.44
C GLY A 219 3.61 17.93 6.83
N ASN A 220 3.30 19.23 6.91
CA ASN A 220 3.15 19.92 8.20
C ASN A 220 2.00 19.35 9.04
N HIS A 221 0.88 18.99 8.41
CA HIS A 221 -0.26 18.36 9.09
C HIS A 221 0.08 16.97 9.62
N ALA A 222 0.80 16.18 8.82
CA ALA A 222 1.32 14.88 9.22
C ALA A 222 2.29 14.99 10.41
N SER A 223 3.20 15.96 10.35
CA SER A 223 4.17 16.24 11.42
C SER A 223 3.48 16.68 12.71
N TRP A 224 2.47 17.55 12.63
CA TRP A 224 1.63 17.93 13.77
C TRP A 224 0.97 16.70 14.40
N ALA A 225 0.30 15.87 13.60
CA ALA A 225 -0.38 14.68 14.10
C ALA A 225 0.59 13.70 14.78
N ALA A 226 1.73 13.42 14.16
CA ALA A 226 2.78 12.60 14.74
C ALA A 226 3.31 13.17 16.07
N SER A 227 3.47 14.51 16.15
CA SER A 227 3.91 15.17 17.38
C SER A 227 2.93 14.95 18.55
N ARG A 228 1.61 14.94 18.29
CA ARG A 228 0.60 14.65 19.31
C ARG A 228 0.65 13.19 19.73
N ALA A 229 0.85 12.27 18.79
CA ALA A 229 0.98 10.85 19.09
C ALA A 229 2.19 10.56 20.00
N VAL A 230 3.36 11.16 19.74
CA VAL A 230 4.55 10.90 20.57
C VAL A 230 4.45 11.41 22.01
N MET A 231 3.53 12.33 22.27
CA MET A 231 3.24 12.84 23.63
C MET A 231 2.38 11.86 24.45
N GLN A 232 1.82 10.81 23.84
CA GLN A 232 0.91 9.87 24.48
C GLN A 232 1.56 8.49 24.63
N GLY A 233 1.23 7.78 25.71
CA GLY A 233 1.62 6.38 25.88
C GLY A 233 0.78 5.46 25.00
N GLN A 234 1.34 4.32 24.59
CA GLN A 234 0.69 3.38 23.65
C GLN A 234 -0.77 3.04 24.01
N ALA A 235 -1.06 2.77 25.29
CA ALA A 235 -2.36 2.24 25.73
C ALA A 235 -3.54 3.18 25.46
N CYS A 236 -3.34 4.49 25.50
CA CYS A 236 -4.41 5.47 25.26
C CYS A 236 -4.25 6.22 23.93
N LYS A 237 -3.20 5.93 23.16
CA LYS A 237 -2.81 6.71 21.99
C LYS A 237 -3.94 6.89 20.97
N PRO A 238 -4.75 5.87 20.62
CA PRO A 238 -5.85 6.04 19.66
C PRO A 238 -6.83 7.14 20.07
N GLN A 239 -7.24 7.18 21.35
CA GLN A 239 -8.16 8.20 21.88
C GLN A 239 -7.42 9.51 22.21
N CYS A 240 -6.41 9.44 23.09
CA CYS A 240 -5.66 10.59 23.59
C CYS A 240 -5.00 11.44 22.50
N ALA A 241 -4.42 10.80 21.46
CA ALA A 241 -3.83 11.54 20.36
C ALA A 241 -4.90 12.09 19.42
N GLY A 242 -5.99 11.34 19.21
CA GLY A 242 -7.14 11.77 18.42
C GLY A 242 -7.70 13.11 18.90
N ASP A 243 -7.99 13.22 20.20
CA ASP A 243 -8.54 14.44 20.81
C ASP A 243 -7.62 15.66 20.60
N LEU A 244 -6.30 15.47 20.71
CA LEU A 244 -5.31 16.52 20.49
C LEU A 244 -5.15 16.92 19.02
N ILE A 245 -5.44 16.00 18.10
CA ILE A 245 -5.37 16.24 16.66
C ILE A 245 -6.62 16.95 16.18
N GLU A 246 -7.80 16.50 16.60
CA GLU A 246 -9.10 17.09 16.18
C GLU A 246 -9.21 18.57 16.54
N GLY A 247 -8.67 18.98 17.69
CA GLY A 247 -8.62 20.39 18.10
C GLY A 247 -7.79 21.31 17.19
N HIS A 248 -6.98 20.77 16.27
CA HIS A 248 -6.10 21.53 15.37
C HIS A 248 -6.50 21.48 13.89
N VAL A 249 -7.47 20.65 13.51
CA VAL A 249 -7.92 20.62 12.12
C VAL A 249 -8.81 21.83 11.87
N ALA A 250 -8.27 22.85 11.19
CA ALA A 250 -9.01 24.04 10.81
C ALA A 250 -10.33 23.65 10.12
N HIS A 251 -11.43 24.29 10.52
CA HIS A 251 -12.73 24.08 9.89
C HIS A 251 -12.66 24.36 8.39
N TRP A 252 -13.35 23.53 7.63
CA TRP A 252 -13.27 23.44 6.18
C TRP A 252 -13.82 24.70 5.50
N GLY A 253 -12.94 25.66 5.20
CA GLY A 253 -13.28 26.90 4.50
C GLY A 253 -13.69 26.66 3.05
N LEU A 254 -14.50 27.56 2.50
CA LEU A 254 -14.93 27.52 1.09
C LEU A 254 -13.73 27.54 0.12
N ALA A 255 -12.68 28.28 0.46
CA ALA A 255 -11.47 28.39 -0.35
C ALA A 255 -10.69 27.07 -0.46
N ASP A 256 -10.60 26.30 0.63
CA ASP A 256 -9.90 25.00 0.63
C ASP A 256 -10.63 23.97 -0.22
N ARG A 257 -11.97 23.95 -0.15
CA ARG A 257 -12.81 23.09 -0.98
C ARG A 257 -12.68 23.43 -2.47
N ALA A 258 -12.70 24.73 -2.80
CA ALA A 258 -12.52 25.20 -4.17
C ALA A 258 -11.12 24.85 -4.71
N GLY A 259 -10.07 25.05 -3.91
CA GLY A 259 -8.70 24.70 -4.28
C GLY A 259 -8.48 23.20 -4.43
N ALA A 260 -9.11 22.36 -3.60
CA ALA A 260 -9.08 20.90 -3.75
C ALA A 260 -9.78 20.45 -5.04
N ALA A 261 -10.95 21.02 -5.35
CA ALA A 261 -11.69 20.72 -6.58
C ALA A 261 -10.90 21.13 -7.84
N LEU A 262 -10.30 22.32 -7.85
CA LEU A 262 -9.48 22.80 -8.96
C LEU A 262 -8.23 21.95 -9.18
N ARG A 263 -7.53 21.53 -8.11
CA ARG A 263 -6.39 20.61 -8.24
C ARG A 263 -6.80 19.24 -8.73
N GLY A 264 -7.96 18.73 -8.29
CA GLY A 264 -8.54 17.50 -8.83
C GLY A 264 -8.77 17.58 -10.34
N LEU A 265 -9.27 18.71 -10.84
CA LEU A 265 -9.43 18.95 -12.28
C LEU A 265 -8.10 19.01 -13.03
N VAL A 266 -7.12 19.74 -12.49
CA VAL A 266 -5.77 19.84 -13.09
C VAL A 266 -5.07 18.48 -13.12
N GLU A 267 -5.18 17.70 -12.05
CA GLU A 267 -4.63 16.34 -11.99
C GLU A 267 -5.30 15.37 -12.95
N VAL A 268 -6.61 15.50 -13.19
CA VAL A 268 -7.34 14.73 -14.21
C VAL A 268 -6.85 15.09 -15.61
N VAL A 269 -6.64 16.38 -15.89
CA VAL A 269 -6.09 16.84 -17.18
C VAL A 269 -4.66 16.31 -17.37
N HIS A 270 -3.79 16.43 -16.36
CA HIS A 270 -2.44 15.88 -16.43
C HIS A 270 -2.43 14.35 -16.58
N GLY A 271 -3.30 13.64 -15.85
CA GLY A 271 -3.44 12.19 -15.98
C GLY A 271 -3.89 11.77 -17.38
N ALA A 272 -4.85 12.49 -17.97
CA ALA A 272 -5.29 12.24 -19.34
C ALA A 272 -4.17 12.51 -20.36
N VAL A 273 -3.41 13.59 -20.18
CA VAL A 273 -2.27 13.94 -21.03
C VAL A 273 -1.15 12.90 -20.92
N ASP A 274 -0.74 12.50 -19.71
CA ASP A 274 0.33 11.52 -19.49
C ASP A 274 -0.06 10.13 -20.04
N LEU A 275 -1.32 9.72 -19.89
CA LEU A 275 -1.87 8.53 -20.54
C LEU A 275 -1.81 8.62 -22.07
N THR A 276 -2.31 9.71 -22.67
CA THR A 276 -2.27 9.87 -24.13
C THR A 276 -0.85 9.92 -24.70
N LEU A 277 0.09 10.52 -23.97
CA LEU A 277 1.48 10.57 -24.38
C LEU A 277 2.16 9.20 -24.25
N ARG A 278 1.94 8.46 -23.16
CA ARG A 278 2.56 7.14 -22.95
C ARG A 278 1.95 6.04 -23.80
N ASP A 279 0.62 5.98 -23.91
CA ASP A 279 -0.05 5.02 -24.79
C ASP A 279 0.20 5.36 -26.27
N GLY A 280 0.27 6.66 -26.60
CA GLY A 280 0.67 7.13 -27.93
C GLY A 280 2.12 6.75 -28.27
N LEU A 281 3.06 6.89 -27.33
CA LEU A 281 4.46 6.45 -27.50
C LEU A 281 4.57 4.92 -27.58
N ALA A 282 3.86 4.18 -26.74
CA ALA A 282 3.85 2.71 -26.78
C ALA A 282 3.27 2.19 -28.10
N ALA A 283 2.20 2.80 -28.61
CA ALA A 283 1.63 2.50 -29.92
C ALA A 283 2.60 2.85 -31.07
N LEU A 284 3.30 3.99 -30.98
CA LEU A 284 4.33 4.40 -31.97
C LEU A 284 5.56 3.49 -31.96
N VAL A 285 5.98 3.00 -30.79
CA VAL A 285 7.07 2.03 -30.65
C VAL A 285 6.66 0.67 -31.23
N HIS A 286 5.41 0.23 -31.02
CA HIS A 286 4.89 -0.97 -31.67
C HIS A 286 4.75 -0.83 -33.20
N LEU A 287 4.38 0.35 -33.70
CA LEU A 287 4.29 0.63 -35.14
C LEU A 287 5.67 0.68 -35.83
N ARG A 288 6.73 1.06 -35.11
CA ARG A 288 8.12 1.04 -35.62
C ARG A 288 8.73 -0.37 -35.69
N GLY A 289 8.19 -1.33 -34.95
CA GLY A 289 8.62 -2.74 -34.99
C GLY A 289 7.96 -3.58 -36.10
N LEU A 290 6.96 -3.03 -36.81
CA LEU A 290 6.27 -3.75 -37.88
C LEU A 290 7.06 -3.62 -39.21
N PRO A 291 7.31 -4.75 -39.91
CA PRO A 291 7.96 -4.70 -41.21
C PRO A 291 7.13 -3.84 -42.18
N ARG A 292 7.82 -2.98 -42.95
CA ARG A 292 7.22 -2.07 -43.93
C ARG A 292 6.31 -2.88 -44.88
N GLY A 293 4.98 -2.74 -44.71
CA GLY A 293 3.98 -3.46 -45.50
C GLY A 293 2.89 -4.18 -44.67
N ALA A 294 2.95 -4.21 -43.34
CA ALA A 294 1.89 -4.86 -42.55
C ALA A 294 0.55 -4.08 -42.54
N LEU A 295 0.61 -2.74 -42.56
CA LEU A 295 -0.56 -1.85 -42.46
C LEU A 295 -1.54 -1.96 -43.64
N TRP A 296 -1.07 -2.24 -44.86
CA TRP A 296 -1.96 -2.37 -46.02
C TRP A 296 -2.77 -3.68 -46.00
N LYS A 297 -2.25 -4.75 -45.41
CA LYS A 297 -2.95 -6.04 -45.31
C LYS A 297 -4.10 -6.01 -44.31
N VAL A 298 -3.99 -5.20 -43.26
CA VAL A 298 -5.05 -5.06 -42.24
C VAL A 298 -6.18 -4.16 -42.75
N LEU A 299 -5.88 -3.15 -43.58
CA LEU A 299 -6.88 -2.24 -44.14
C LEU A 299 -7.55 -2.78 -45.43
N ALA A 300 -6.97 -3.79 -46.08
CA ALA A 300 -7.48 -4.34 -47.34
C ALA A 300 -8.32 -5.63 -47.20
N ALA A 301 -8.57 -6.12 -45.98
CA ALA A 301 -9.41 -7.30 -45.78
C ALA A 301 -10.90 -6.89 -45.78
N PRO A 302 -11.72 -7.35 -46.74
CA PRO A 302 -13.17 -7.13 -46.68
C PRO A 302 -13.78 -7.96 -45.54
N PRO A 303 -14.90 -7.51 -44.94
CA PRO A 303 -15.52 -8.21 -43.82
C PRO A 303 -16.10 -9.55 -44.31
N SER A 304 -15.52 -10.67 -43.87
CA SER A 304 -16.08 -11.98 -44.17
C SER A 304 -17.27 -12.28 -43.26
N SER A 305 -18.45 -12.32 -43.85
CA SER A 305 -19.65 -13.00 -43.34
C SER A 305 -19.47 -14.51 -43.40
N ASN A 306 -19.74 -15.21 -42.29
CA ASN A 306 -20.43 -16.50 -42.18
C ASN A 306 -20.07 -17.15 -40.83
N ALA A 307 -21.02 -17.34 -39.92
CA ALA A 307 -22.11 -18.32 -39.92
C ALA A 307 -21.70 -19.61 -39.18
N LEU A 308 -22.50 -19.94 -38.16
CA LEU A 308 -22.47 -21.19 -37.41
C LEU A 308 -22.58 -22.41 -38.34
N ALA A 309 -21.80 -23.45 -38.05
CA ALA A 309 -22.11 -24.85 -38.36
C ALA A 309 -21.27 -25.80 -37.45
N PRO A 310 -21.58 -27.10 -37.32
CA PRO A 310 -22.01 -27.70 -36.05
C PRO A 310 -21.02 -28.72 -35.46
N LEU A 311 -21.28 -29.10 -34.20
CA LEU A 311 -20.60 -30.17 -33.46
C LEU A 311 -20.83 -31.56 -34.10
N PRO A 312 -19.82 -32.45 -34.15
CA PRO A 312 -20.02 -33.86 -34.44
C PRO A 312 -20.26 -34.70 -33.16
N PRO A 313 -20.87 -35.89 -33.29
CA PRO A 313 -21.44 -36.67 -32.19
C PRO A 313 -20.41 -37.59 -31.51
N GLY A 314 -20.78 -38.08 -30.32
CA GLY A 314 -19.93 -38.84 -29.41
C GLY A 314 -19.76 -40.34 -29.67
N GLY A 315 -18.98 -40.94 -28.76
CA GLY A 315 -18.76 -42.37 -28.50
C GLY A 315 -17.60 -42.46 -27.49
N ALA A 316 -17.86 -42.67 -26.19
CA ALA A 316 -18.10 -43.93 -25.48
C ALA A 316 -16.80 -44.68 -25.10
N ASP A 317 -16.65 -44.82 -23.77
CA ASP A 317 -15.94 -45.84 -22.97
C ASP A 317 -14.44 -46.13 -23.14
N ALA A 318 -13.69 -45.88 -22.07
CA ALA A 318 -12.91 -46.91 -21.36
C ALA A 318 -12.51 -46.38 -19.98
N GLY A 319 -12.96 -47.05 -18.92
CA GLY A 319 -12.57 -46.77 -17.53
C GLY A 319 -11.21 -47.35 -17.19
N VAL A 320 -10.54 -46.72 -16.22
CA VAL A 320 -9.52 -47.34 -15.35
C VAL A 320 -9.62 -46.70 -13.96
N ASP A 321 -9.59 -47.59 -12.97
CA ASP A 321 -9.77 -47.49 -11.51
C ASP A 321 -8.64 -46.72 -10.79
N PRO A 322 -8.86 -46.09 -9.62
CA PRO A 322 -7.83 -45.40 -8.84
C PRO A 322 -7.34 -46.26 -7.67
N THR A 323 -6.07 -46.68 -7.71
CA THR A 323 -5.40 -47.27 -6.54
C THR A 323 -3.94 -46.82 -6.43
N GLU A 324 -3.51 -46.65 -5.17
CA GLU A 324 -2.14 -46.48 -4.65
C GLU A 324 -1.53 -45.07 -4.65
N TRP A 325 -1.73 -44.38 -3.52
CA TRP A 325 -0.72 -43.48 -2.95
C TRP A 325 -0.12 -44.15 -1.71
N THR A 326 1.08 -44.71 -1.86
CA THR A 326 1.89 -45.24 -0.77
C THR A 326 2.70 -44.12 -0.12
N VAL A 327 2.57 -44.03 1.20
CA VAL A 327 3.34 -43.17 2.10
C VAL A 327 4.72 -43.81 2.31
N GLU A 328 5.79 -43.11 1.97
CA GLU A 328 7.14 -43.48 2.38
C GLU A 328 7.64 -42.46 3.42
N ARG A 329 7.60 -42.89 4.69
CA ARG A 329 8.37 -42.28 5.79
C ARG A 329 9.74 -42.92 5.79
N SER A 330 10.80 -42.13 5.60
CA SER A 330 12.15 -42.50 6.01
C SER A 330 12.61 -41.55 7.11
N GLY A 331 12.82 -42.13 8.29
CA GLY A 331 13.65 -41.56 9.35
C GLY A 331 14.98 -42.32 9.40
N VAL A 332 15.79 -41.95 10.40
CA VAL A 332 17.15 -42.41 10.74
C VAL A 332 18.20 -41.58 9.96
N SER A 333 19.11 -40.83 10.58
CA SER A 333 19.78 -40.93 11.89
C SER A 333 20.16 -39.57 12.45
#